data_AF-A0A2T6ZNW6-F1
#
_entry.id   AF-A0A2T6ZNW6-F1
#
_cell.length_a   1.000
_cell.length_b   1.000
_cell.length_c   1.000
_cell.angle_alpha   90.00
_cell.angle_beta   90.00
_cell.angle_gamma   90.00
#
_symmetry.space_group_name_H-M   'P 1'
#
loop_
_entity.id
_entity.type
_entity.pdbx_description
1 polymer ?
#
loop_
_entity_poly.entity_id
_entity_poly.type
_entity_poly.pdbx_seq_one_letter_code
_entity_poly.pdbx_strand_id
1 'polypeptide(L)'
;MTNRILVLNTANEKKPGGEWEGGVLSQEEGFARRSNLIQALTTTDPRSGLQTYYPLENTSGIYSPNVVVFREGFDKDYELWRDEEWTTLAMVSAPAVRRPKVDESGLHYSFTEERQLQREKMKSVLRIAALNGHTNLVLGGFGSCGPEGSGGGLYKNPVRDVCLLWKDLLFEDEEFKGWFKNVVFAFGKGGGSWMREDGNSIEEFKQFFG
;
A
#
# COMPACT_ATOMS: atom_id res chain seq x y z
N MET A 1 7.61 18.23 11.54
CA MET A 1 7.85 17.30 10.41
C MET A 1 8.96 16.34 10.80
N THR A 2 8.80 15.04 10.53
CA THR A 2 9.80 13.99 10.79
C THR A 2 10.54 13.62 9.50
N ASN A 3 11.81 13.24 9.62
CA ASN A 3 12.59 12.70 8.51
C ASN A 3 12.35 11.20 8.29
N ARG A 4 11.61 10.52 9.18
CA ARG A 4 11.30 9.08 9.03
C ARG A 4 10.44 8.85 7.79
N ILE A 5 10.77 7.80 7.06
CA ILE A 5 10.02 7.36 5.89
C ILE A 5 8.73 6.67 6.36
N LEU A 6 7.61 7.01 5.71
CA LEU A 6 6.35 6.30 5.85
C LEU A 6 6.14 5.37 4.66
N VAL A 7 5.87 4.09 4.92
CA VAL A 7 5.62 3.08 3.90
C VAL A 7 4.13 2.74 3.84
N LEU A 8 3.56 2.68 2.65
CA LEU A 8 2.20 2.20 2.43
C LEU A 8 2.14 0.68 2.33
N ASN A 9 1.37 0.06 3.23
CA ASN A 9 0.90 -1.32 3.12
C ASN A 9 -0.52 -1.33 2.50
N THR A 10 -0.67 -2.00 1.37
CA THR A 10 -1.97 -2.23 0.70
C THR A 10 -2.71 -3.34 1.44
N ALA A 11 -3.23 -2.99 2.61
CA ALA A 11 -3.72 -3.92 3.60
C ALA A 11 -5.02 -4.60 3.18
N ASN A 12 -5.14 -5.89 3.44
CA ASN A 12 -6.39 -6.63 3.33
C ASN A 12 -7.43 -5.99 4.26
N GLU A 13 -8.64 -5.77 3.76
CA GLU A 13 -9.72 -5.13 4.51
C GLU A 13 -10.26 -6.00 5.67
N LYS A 14 -10.11 -7.33 5.60
CA LYS A 14 -10.75 -8.27 6.54
C LYS A 14 -9.78 -8.91 7.53
N LYS A 15 -8.54 -9.14 7.12
CA LYS A 15 -7.56 -9.91 7.89
C LYS A 15 -6.25 -9.14 8.03
N PRO A 16 -5.73 -8.94 9.26
CA PRO A 16 -4.43 -8.31 9.44
C PRO A 16 -3.33 -9.18 8.80
N GLY A 17 -2.59 -8.60 7.85
CA GLY A 17 -1.55 -9.34 7.14
C GLY A 17 -2.04 -10.24 6.01
N GLY A 18 -3.32 -10.18 5.64
CA GLY A 18 -3.88 -11.02 4.57
C GLY A 18 -3.79 -12.52 4.89
N GLU A 19 -3.28 -13.31 3.94
CA GLU A 19 -3.08 -14.75 4.07
C GLU A 19 -1.58 -15.09 4.24
N TRP A 20 -0.89 -14.38 5.13
CA TRP A 20 0.59 -14.46 5.26
C TRP A 20 1.12 -15.84 5.68
N GLU A 21 0.31 -16.62 6.42
CA GLU A 21 0.61 -18.01 6.78
C GLU A 21 0.43 -18.98 5.60
N GLY A 22 -0.41 -18.63 4.62
CA GLY A 22 -0.80 -19.50 3.51
C GLY A 22 0.17 -19.50 2.32
N GLY A 23 1.38 -18.95 2.47
CA GLY A 23 2.38 -18.86 1.40
C GLY A 23 2.02 -17.88 0.27
N VAL A 24 0.99 -17.05 0.44
CA VAL A 24 0.62 -16.01 -0.54
C VAL A 24 1.74 -14.98 -0.61
N LEU A 25 2.25 -14.72 -1.81
CA LEU A 25 3.45 -13.89 -2.02
C LEU A 25 3.17 -12.39 -2.18
N SER A 26 2.25 -11.84 -1.41
CA SER A 26 1.79 -10.45 -1.57
C SER A 26 2.61 -9.38 -0.86
N GLN A 27 2.41 -8.09 -1.21
CA GLN A 27 3.06 -6.96 -0.56
C GLN A 27 2.83 -7.02 0.96
N GLU A 28 1.57 -7.11 1.38
CA GLU A 28 1.20 -7.17 2.79
C GLU A 28 1.78 -8.43 3.47
N GLU A 29 1.61 -9.58 2.84
CA GLU A 29 2.10 -10.86 3.35
C GLU A 29 3.63 -10.89 3.43
N GLY A 30 4.32 -10.22 2.50
CA GLY A 30 5.75 -10.00 2.52
C GLY A 30 6.18 -9.13 3.70
N PHE A 31 5.47 -8.03 3.96
CA PHE A 31 5.71 -7.24 5.17
C PHE A 31 5.44 -8.04 6.44
N ALA A 32 4.33 -8.79 6.49
CA ALA A 32 3.97 -9.65 7.61
C ALA A 32 5.05 -10.69 7.94
N ARG A 33 5.61 -11.36 6.92
CA ARG A 33 6.67 -12.36 7.13
C ARG A 33 8.01 -11.75 7.52
N ARG A 34 8.27 -10.50 7.16
CA ARG A 34 9.59 -9.85 7.34
C ARG A 34 9.71 -8.95 8.56
N SER A 35 8.62 -8.72 9.27
CA SER A 35 8.55 -7.70 10.30
C SER A 35 7.57 -8.08 11.42
N ASN A 36 7.43 -7.20 12.41
CA ASN A 36 6.41 -7.30 13.45
C ASN A 36 5.06 -6.65 13.06
N LEU A 37 4.79 -6.46 11.76
CA LEU A 37 3.58 -5.78 11.28
C LEU A 37 2.29 -6.46 11.79
N ILE A 38 2.25 -7.78 11.89
CA ILE A 38 1.07 -8.51 12.39
C ILE A 38 0.75 -8.10 13.84
N GLN A 39 1.78 -7.99 14.68
CA GLN A 39 1.62 -7.55 16.06
C GLN A 39 1.16 -6.09 16.10
N ALA A 40 1.70 -5.23 15.22
CA ALA A 40 1.28 -3.83 15.13
C ALA A 40 -0.19 -3.69 14.69
N LEU A 41 -0.65 -4.51 13.75
CA LEU A 41 -2.04 -4.49 13.23
C LEU A 41 -3.07 -5.05 14.21
N THR A 42 -2.65 -5.99 15.07
CA THR A 42 -3.53 -6.63 16.06
C THR A 42 -3.52 -5.93 17.43
N THR A 43 -2.61 -4.97 17.64
CA THR A 43 -2.55 -4.18 18.87
C THR A 43 -3.42 -2.93 18.76
N THR A 44 -4.44 -2.82 19.59
CA THR A 44 -5.27 -1.61 19.68
C THR A 44 -4.79 -0.64 20.75
N ASP A 45 -5.15 0.63 20.61
CA ASP A 45 -4.96 1.63 21.66
C ASP A 45 -5.98 1.33 22.77
N PRO A 46 -5.57 1.05 24.03
CA PRO A 46 -6.49 0.79 25.12
C PRO A 46 -7.50 1.93 25.35
N ARG A 47 -7.15 3.16 24.97
CA ARG A 47 -8.02 4.34 25.07
C ARG A 47 -9.14 4.35 24.03
N SER A 48 -9.00 3.61 22.94
CA SER A 48 -10.05 3.50 21.92
C SER A 48 -11.25 2.67 22.37
N GLY A 49 -11.07 1.81 23.39
CA GLY A 49 -12.06 0.82 23.81
C GLY A 49 -12.30 -0.31 22.79
N LEU A 50 -11.57 -0.32 21.67
CA LEU A 50 -11.69 -1.33 20.63
C LEU A 50 -10.86 -2.57 20.98
N GLN A 51 -11.44 -3.74 20.77
CA GLN A 51 -10.73 -5.01 20.86
C GLN A 51 -9.90 -5.30 19.60
N THR A 52 -10.32 -4.75 18.46
CA THR A 52 -9.64 -4.89 17.17
C THR A 52 -9.97 -3.69 16.29
N TYR A 53 -9.07 -3.33 15.38
CA TYR A 53 -9.33 -2.36 14.31
C TYR A 53 -9.91 -3.01 13.04
N TYR A 54 -10.01 -4.34 13.00
CA TYR A 54 -10.50 -5.10 11.85
C TYR A 54 -11.97 -5.54 12.02
N PRO A 55 -12.74 -5.63 10.92
CA PRO A 55 -12.38 -5.27 9.54
C PRO A 55 -12.19 -3.76 9.36
N LEU A 56 -11.28 -3.37 8.46
CA LEU A 56 -11.00 -1.98 8.16
C LEU A 56 -12.19 -1.33 7.45
N GLU A 57 -12.58 -0.14 7.89
CA GLU A 57 -13.57 0.67 7.20
C GLU A 57 -13.02 1.23 5.89
N ASN A 58 -13.92 1.55 4.96
CA ASN A 58 -13.59 1.92 3.60
C ASN A 58 -12.56 3.05 3.47
N THR A 59 -12.67 4.13 4.23
CA THR A 59 -11.76 5.29 4.16
C THR A 59 -10.85 5.38 5.38
N SER A 60 -10.62 4.25 6.06
CA SER A 60 -9.75 4.17 7.23
C SER A 60 -8.34 3.66 6.88
N GLY A 61 -7.41 3.82 7.83
CA GLY A 61 -6.10 3.21 7.79
C GLY A 61 -5.50 3.13 9.18
N ILE A 62 -4.65 2.13 9.42
CA ILE A 62 -3.92 1.96 10.68
C ILE A 62 -2.52 2.54 10.52
N TYR A 63 -2.17 3.49 11.38
CA TYR A 63 -0.81 4.01 11.49
C TYR A 63 -0.01 3.21 12.51
N SER A 64 1.10 2.62 12.06
CA SER A 64 2.03 1.84 12.88
C SER A 64 3.39 2.55 12.89
N PRO A 65 3.74 3.31 13.94
CA PRO A 65 4.92 4.19 13.92
C PRO A 65 6.27 3.45 14.00
N ASN A 66 6.28 2.21 14.49
CA ASN A 66 7.50 1.47 14.85
C ASN A 66 7.41 -0.01 14.40
N VAL A 67 7.29 -0.24 13.10
CA VAL A 67 7.38 -1.59 12.53
C VAL A 67 8.86 -1.95 12.35
N VAL A 68 9.30 -3.01 13.02
CA VAL A 68 10.68 -3.51 12.96
C VAL A 68 10.78 -4.57 11.88
N VAL A 69 11.60 -4.32 10.87
CA VAL A 69 11.93 -5.25 9.80
C VAL A 69 13.25 -5.95 10.14
N PHE A 70 13.23 -7.28 10.09
CA PHE A 70 14.34 -8.11 10.58
C PHE A 70 14.64 -9.32 9.68
N ARG A 71 13.98 -9.46 8.53
CA ARG A 71 14.26 -10.56 7.57
C ARG A 71 14.45 -10.08 6.15
N GLU A 72 15.18 -10.89 5.39
CA GLU A 72 15.29 -10.79 3.93
C GLU A 72 13.97 -11.04 3.19
N GLY A 73 14.01 -10.79 1.88
CA GLY A 73 12.92 -11.08 0.95
C GLY A 73 12.70 -12.57 0.67
N PHE A 74 11.66 -12.85 -0.12
CA PHE A 74 11.30 -14.21 -0.57
C PHE A 74 12.43 -14.90 -1.34
N ASP A 75 13.20 -14.14 -2.13
CA ASP A 75 14.33 -14.60 -2.93
C ASP A 75 15.50 -15.15 -2.11
N LYS A 76 15.54 -14.84 -0.81
CA LYS A 76 16.53 -15.34 0.15
C LYS A 76 15.85 -16.06 1.32
N ASP A 77 14.73 -16.74 1.04
CA ASP A 77 14.02 -17.60 1.99
C ASP A 77 13.65 -16.93 3.34
N TYR A 78 13.48 -15.61 3.35
CA TYR A 78 13.24 -14.83 4.56
C TYR A 78 14.29 -15.06 5.66
N GLU A 79 15.57 -15.19 5.27
CA GLU A 79 16.69 -15.29 6.21
C GLU A 79 16.67 -14.13 7.22
N LEU A 80 16.96 -14.45 8.48
CA LEU A 80 17.03 -13.47 9.55
C LEU A 80 18.27 -12.59 9.37
N TRP A 81 18.08 -11.28 9.44
CA TRP A 81 19.18 -10.33 9.48
C TRP A 81 19.92 -10.38 10.81
N ARG A 82 21.18 -9.92 10.82
CA ARG A 82 21.88 -9.68 12.09
C ARG A 82 21.17 -8.59 12.87
N ASP A 83 21.24 -8.65 14.19
CA ASP A 83 20.51 -7.73 15.07
C ASP A 83 20.84 -6.25 14.77
N GLU A 84 22.06 -5.94 14.35
CA GLU A 84 22.48 -4.58 13.99
C GLU A 84 21.89 -4.07 12.67
N GLU A 85 21.35 -4.97 11.83
CA GLU A 85 20.74 -4.65 10.53
C GLU A 85 19.22 -4.44 10.65
N TRP A 86 18.63 -4.73 11.82
CA TRP A 86 17.20 -4.52 12.06
C TRP A 86 16.85 -3.05 11.89
N THR A 87 15.82 -2.79 11.10
CA THR A 87 15.42 -1.42 10.73
C THR A 87 14.00 -1.14 11.16
N THR A 88 13.75 0.03 11.73
CA THR A 88 12.40 0.47 12.12
C THR A 88 11.82 1.42 11.07
N LEU A 89 10.60 1.14 10.62
CA LEU A 89 9.84 1.94 9.66
C LEU A 89 8.50 2.37 10.26
N ALA A 90 8.02 3.54 9.84
CA ALA A 90 6.63 3.90 10.04
C ALA A 90 5.82 3.36 8.86
N MET A 91 4.67 2.77 9.14
CA MET A 91 3.80 2.20 8.12
C MET A 91 2.37 2.71 8.26
N VAL A 92 1.70 2.91 7.13
CA VAL A 92 0.25 3.07 7.07
C VAL A 92 -0.35 1.88 6.32
N SER A 93 -1.30 1.22 6.95
CA SER A 93 -2.00 0.06 6.40
C SER A 93 -3.41 0.48 6.03
N ALA A 94 -3.72 0.48 4.73
CA ALA A 94 -5.02 0.89 4.21
C ALA A 94 -5.47 -0.02 3.06
N PRO A 95 -6.78 -0.34 2.94
CA PRO A 95 -7.28 -1.18 1.87
C PRO A 95 -7.59 -0.39 0.61
N ALA A 96 -7.15 -0.89 -0.54
CA ALA A 96 -7.60 -0.41 -1.86
C ALA A 96 -9.02 -0.89 -2.18
N VAL A 97 -9.66 -0.31 -3.19
CA VAL A 97 -10.94 -0.81 -3.72
C VAL A 97 -10.75 -2.22 -4.30
N ARG A 98 -11.69 -3.11 -4.01
CA ARG A 98 -11.60 -4.53 -4.33
C ARG A 98 -12.35 -4.86 -5.62
N ARG A 99 -11.60 -5.23 -6.66
CA ARG A 99 -12.07 -5.65 -8.00
C ARG A 99 -13.14 -4.73 -8.56
N PRO A 100 -12.84 -3.44 -8.72
CA PRO A 100 -13.79 -2.52 -9.32
C PRO A 100 -14.12 -2.95 -10.75
N LYS A 101 -15.26 -2.51 -11.26
CA LYS A 101 -15.56 -2.70 -12.68
C LYS A 101 -14.71 -1.74 -13.50
N VAL A 102 -14.02 -2.27 -14.50
CA VAL A 102 -13.19 -1.52 -15.44
C VAL A 102 -13.80 -1.56 -16.84
N ASP A 103 -13.48 -0.55 -17.64
CA ASP A 103 -13.88 -0.49 -19.05
C ASP A 103 -13.22 -1.58 -19.91
N GLU A 104 -13.56 -1.64 -21.19
CA GLU A 104 -13.03 -2.64 -22.13
C GLU A 104 -11.50 -2.56 -22.29
N SER A 105 -10.90 -1.39 -22.03
CA SER A 105 -9.46 -1.20 -22.12
C SER A 105 -8.71 -1.73 -20.88
N GLY A 106 -9.42 -1.89 -19.75
CA GLY A 106 -8.82 -2.21 -18.46
C GLY A 106 -8.01 -1.07 -17.83
N LEU A 107 -7.99 0.12 -18.46
CA LEU A 107 -7.23 1.29 -18.03
C LEU A 107 -8.05 2.28 -17.22
N HIS A 108 -9.37 2.18 -17.24
CA HIS A 108 -10.27 3.11 -16.56
C HIS A 108 -11.34 2.41 -15.73
N TYR A 109 -11.75 3.06 -14.63
CA TYR A 109 -12.93 2.62 -13.88
C TYR A 109 -14.18 2.81 -14.74
N SER A 110 -15.06 1.81 -14.76
CA SER A 110 -16.39 1.94 -15.38
C SER A 110 -17.34 2.82 -14.58
N PHE A 111 -17.18 2.85 -13.25
CA PHE A 111 -18.07 3.57 -12.33
C PHE A 111 -17.33 4.67 -11.59
N THR A 112 -17.96 5.84 -11.54
CA THR A 112 -17.38 7.03 -10.89
C THR A 112 -17.28 6.84 -9.38
N GLU A 113 -18.23 6.11 -8.79
CA GLU A 113 -18.32 5.83 -7.37
C GLU A 113 -17.11 5.01 -6.89
N GLU A 114 -16.69 4.00 -7.65
CA GLU A 114 -15.51 3.18 -7.32
C GLU A 114 -14.22 3.97 -7.47
N ARG A 115 -14.12 4.80 -8.53
CA ARG A 115 -13.00 5.73 -8.72
C ARG A 115 -12.90 6.73 -7.57
N GLN A 116 -14.02 7.30 -7.15
CA GLN A 116 -14.06 8.26 -6.03
C GLN A 116 -13.72 7.58 -4.71
N LEU A 117 -14.22 6.36 -4.47
CA LEU A 117 -13.87 5.60 -3.28
C LEU A 117 -12.37 5.31 -3.21
N GLN A 118 -11.75 4.94 -4.33
CA GLN A 118 -10.29 4.78 -4.39
C GLN A 118 -9.56 6.09 -4.10
N ARG A 119 -10.04 7.21 -4.66
CA ARG A 119 -9.48 8.55 -4.37
C ARG A 119 -9.54 8.86 -2.88
N GLU A 120 -10.68 8.65 -2.21
CA GLU A 120 -10.82 8.92 -0.78
C GLU A 120 -9.92 8.03 0.08
N LYS A 121 -9.76 6.74 -0.28
CA LYS A 121 -8.79 5.83 0.36
C LYS A 121 -7.36 6.35 0.25
N MET A 122 -6.96 6.82 -0.93
CA MET A 122 -5.64 7.42 -1.16
C MET A 122 -5.47 8.72 -0.38
N LYS A 123 -6.52 9.56 -0.29
CA LYS A 123 -6.52 10.75 0.58
C LYS A 123 -6.32 10.40 2.05
N SER A 124 -6.97 9.35 2.56
CA SER A 124 -6.78 8.90 3.94
C SER A 124 -5.33 8.51 4.22
N VAL A 125 -4.66 7.82 3.30
CA VAL A 125 -3.22 7.50 3.40
C VAL A 125 -2.38 8.77 3.52
N LEU A 126 -2.61 9.76 2.65
CA LEU A 126 -1.85 11.03 2.68
C LEU A 126 -2.17 11.87 3.93
N ARG A 127 -3.43 11.92 4.37
CA ARG A 127 -3.85 12.57 5.62
C ARG A 127 -3.15 11.95 6.82
N ILE A 128 -3.14 10.63 6.93
CA ILE A 128 -2.45 9.92 8.02
C ILE A 128 -0.95 10.25 8.01
N ALA A 129 -0.33 10.27 6.84
CA ALA A 129 1.07 10.65 6.70
C ALA A 129 1.31 12.09 7.18
N ALA A 130 0.49 13.03 6.73
CA ALA A 130 0.58 14.44 7.08
C ALA A 130 0.33 14.72 8.56
N LEU A 131 -0.73 14.13 9.13
CA LEU A 131 -1.05 14.24 10.56
C LEU A 131 0.10 13.76 11.45
N ASN A 132 0.83 12.73 11.02
CA ASN A 132 2.00 12.21 11.73
C ASN A 132 3.32 12.88 11.31
N GLY A 133 3.24 13.96 10.52
CA GLY A 133 4.36 14.82 10.15
C GLY A 133 5.34 14.20 9.15
N HIS A 134 4.99 13.12 8.48
CA HIS A 134 5.84 12.49 7.46
C HIS A 134 5.84 13.30 6.16
N THR A 135 7.03 13.55 5.62
CA THR A 135 7.22 14.23 4.33
C THR A 135 7.90 13.34 3.28
N ASN A 136 8.39 12.16 3.68
CA ASN A 136 9.05 11.19 2.81
C ASN A 136 8.21 9.92 2.76
N LEU A 137 7.70 9.56 1.58
CA LEU A 137 6.79 8.44 1.40
C LEU A 137 7.41 7.37 0.49
N VAL A 138 7.20 6.12 0.85
CA VAL A 138 7.32 4.98 -0.07
C VAL A 138 5.94 4.40 -0.27
N LEU A 139 5.40 4.67 -1.45
CA LEU A 139 4.14 4.13 -1.92
C LEU A 139 4.39 2.91 -2.80
N GLY A 140 3.34 2.40 -3.42
CA GLY A 140 3.39 1.38 -4.46
C GLY A 140 2.18 1.52 -5.37
N GLY A 141 1.82 0.45 -6.08
CA GLY A 141 0.65 0.44 -6.96
C GLY A 141 -0.71 0.60 -6.25
N PHE A 142 -0.77 0.46 -4.92
CA PHE A 142 -2.00 0.55 -4.11
C PHE A 142 -3.20 -0.20 -4.72
N GLY A 143 -2.98 -1.49 -5.01
CA GLY A 143 -3.99 -2.36 -5.59
C GLY A 143 -4.19 -2.20 -7.10
N SER A 144 -3.33 -1.44 -7.79
CA SER A 144 -3.32 -1.35 -9.25
C SER A 144 -2.98 -2.67 -9.92
N CYS A 145 -3.54 -2.88 -11.10
CA CYS A 145 -3.24 -3.98 -12.01
C CYS A 145 -3.14 -3.42 -13.44
N GLY A 146 -2.26 -4.01 -14.24
CA GLY A 146 -2.11 -3.66 -15.66
C GLY A 146 -3.35 -4.00 -16.52
N PRO A 147 -3.39 -3.46 -17.76
CA PRO A 147 -4.56 -3.52 -18.65
C PRO A 147 -5.00 -4.92 -19.07
N GLU A 148 -4.09 -5.90 -19.09
CA GLU A 148 -4.45 -7.28 -19.45
C GLU A 148 -5.37 -7.96 -18.41
N GLY A 149 -5.61 -7.33 -17.25
CA GLY A 149 -6.47 -7.87 -16.19
C GLY A 149 -6.01 -9.24 -15.65
N SER A 150 -4.82 -9.70 -16.08
CA SER A 150 -4.32 -11.07 -16.02
C SER A 150 -3.78 -11.45 -14.64
N GLY A 151 -3.88 -10.54 -13.68
CA GLY A 151 -3.53 -10.77 -12.29
C GLY A 151 -4.56 -11.61 -11.52
N GLY A 152 -4.10 -12.56 -10.71
CA GLY A 152 -4.91 -13.22 -9.69
C GLY A 152 -5.20 -12.31 -8.47
N GLY A 153 -4.65 -11.10 -8.47
CA GLY A 153 -4.71 -10.13 -7.38
C GLY A 153 -6.10 -9.84 -6.81
N LEU A 154 -6.10 -9.45 -5.53
CA LEU A 154 -7.31 -9.17 -4.76
C LEU A 154 -8.02 -7.88 -5.23
N TYR A 155 -7.27 -6.88 -5.73
CA TYR A 155 -7.77 -5.52 -5.93
C TYR A 155 -8.07 -5.15 -7.38
N LYS A 156 -7.18 -5.43 -8.35
CA LYS A 156 -7.42 -5.18 -9.79
C LYS A 156 -7.88 -3.74 -10.15
N ASN A 157 -7.36 -2.72 -9.47
CA ASN A 157 -7.67 -1.34 -9.84
C ASN A 157 -6.97 -0.97 -11.16
N PRO A 158 -7.61 -0.22 -12.06
CA PRO A 158 -7.01 0.16 -13.34
C PRO A 158 -5.80 1.07 -13.12
N VAL A 159 -4.61 0.61 -13.54
CA VAL A 159 -3.34 1.28 -13.18
C VAL A 159 -3.26 2.73 -13.66
N ARG A 160 -3.78 3.04 -14.86
CA ARG A 160 -3.72 4.40 -15.41
C ARG A 160 -4.54 5.38 -14.59
N ASP A 161 -5.76 5.02 -14.19
CA ASP A 161 -6.56 5.85 -13.30
C ASP A 161 -5.94 5.96 -11.90
N VAL A 162 -5.31 4.90 -11.37
CA VAL A 162 -4.55 5.00 -10.11
C VAL A 162 -3.40 6.01 -10.23
N CYS A 163 -2.66 6.02 -11.34
CA CYS A 163 -1.61 7.01 -11.60
C CYS A 163 -2.18 8.43 -11.69
N LEU A 164 -3.30 8.61 -12.40
CA LEU A 164 -3.99 9.90 -12.50
C LEU A 164 -4.46 10.40 -11.13
N LEU A 165 -4.99 9.51 -10.29
CA LEU A 165 -5.39 9.85 -8.91
C LEU A 165 -4.18 10.23 -8.05
N TRP A 166 -3.07 9.50 -8.13
CA TRP A 166 -1.85 9.89 -7.39
C TRP A 166 -1.32 11.23 -7.87
N LYS A 167 -1.32 11.48 -9.19
CA LYS A 167 -0.88 12.75 -9.76
C LYS A 167 -1.74 13.92 -9.27
N ASP A 168 -3.07 13.77 -9.35
CA ASP A 168 -4.02 14.76 -8.82
C ASP A 168 -3.73 15.04 -7.34
N LEU A 169 -3.68 14.00 -6.51
CA LEU A 169 -3.50 14.16 -5.06
C LEU A 169 -2.15 14.73 -4.65
N LEU A 170 -1.07 14.40 -5.36
CA LEU A 170 0.28 14.82 -4.98
C LEU A 170 0.67 16.20 -5.51
N PHE A 171 0.12 16.62 -6.66
CA PHE A 171 0.55 17.83 -7.36
C PHE A 171 -0.54 18.90 -7.47
N GLU A 172 -1.81 18.52 -7.54
CA GLU A 172 -2.92 19.44 -7.85
C GLU A 172 -3.88 19.66 -6.66
N ASP A 173 -4.12 18.66 -5.83
CA ASP A 173 -5.00 18.77 -4.66
C ASP A 173 -4.36 19.72 -3.61
N GLU A 174 -5.00 20.87 -3.41
CA GLU A 174 -4.54 21.94 -2.52
C GLU A 174 -4.36 21.47 -1.06
N GLU A 175 -4.95 20.34 -0.65
CA GLU A 175 -4.74 19.76 0.67
C GLU A 175 -3.31 19.24 0.88
N PHE A 176 -2.65 18.74 -0.17
CA PHE A 176 -1.34 18.09 -0.06
C PHE A 176 -0.24 18.76 -0.88
N LYS A 177 -0.60 19.72 -1.73
CA LYS A 177 0.33 20.48 -2.55
C LYS A 177 1.45 21.10 -1.70
N GLY A 178 2.69 20.69 -1.96
CA GLY A 178 3.87 21.15 -1.23
C GLY A 178 4.12 20.47 0.13
N TRP A 179 3.30 19.49 0.54
CA TRP A 179 3.46 18.79 1.81
C TRP A 179 4.57 17.73 1.78
N PHE A 180 4.59 16.90 0.74
CA PHE A 180 5.52 15.79 0.60
C PHE A 180 6.76 16.22 -0.19
N LYS A 181 7.94 15.96 0.39
CA LYS A 181 9.24 16.32 -0.21
C LYS A 181 9.73 15.25 -1.18
N ASN A 182 9.58 13.99 -0.79
CA ASN A 182 10.02 12.85 -1.57
C ASN A 182 8.92 11.78 -1.57
N VAL A 183 8.54 11.32 -2.75
CA VAL A 183 7.59 10.22 -2.93
C VAL A 183 8.22 9.21 -3.87
N VAL A 184 8.35 7.98 -3.41
CA VAL A 184 8.88 6.86 -4.20
C VAL A 184 7.75 5.86 -4.42
N PHE A 185 7.48 5.49 -5.67
CA PHE A 185 6.63 4.35 -5.99
C PHE A 185 7.51 3.11 -6.13
N ALA A 186 7.50 2.25 -5.12
CA ALA A 186 8.31 1.05 -5.09
C ALA A 186 7.52 -0.17 -5.55
N PHE A 187 8.09 -0.93 -6.48
CA PHE A 187 7.55 -2.18 -7.00
C PHE A 187 8.55 -3.32 -6.73
N GLY A 188 8.05 -4.47 -6.29
CA GLY A 188 8.88 -5.60 -5.89
C GLY A 188 9.39 -6.41 -7.09
N LYS A 189 10.62 -6.92 -6.99
CA LYS A 189 11.11 -8.01 -7.85
C LYS A 189 10.84 -9.36 -7.17
N GLY A 190 9.57 -9.74 -7.02
CA GLY A 190 9.18 -11.01 -6.39
C GLY A 190 8.97 -12.15 -7.40
N GLY A 191 9.17 -13.40 -6.97
CA GLY A 191 8.70 -14.59 -7.71
C GLY A 191 7.17 -14.75 -7.66
N GLY A 192 6.55 -15.33 -8.69
CA GLY A 192 5.11 -15.67 -8.72
C GLY A 192 4.21 -14.68 -9.48
N SER A 193 2.90 -14.69 -9.18
CA SER A 193 1.85 -13.86 -9.83
C SER A 193 2.19 -12.35 -9.88
N TRP A 194 3.04 -11.89 -8.97
CA TRP A 194 3.58 -10.53 -8.83
C TRP A 194 4.29 -10.02 -10.07
N MET A 195 5.08 -10.86 -10.73
CA MET A 195 5.86 -10.42 -11.90
C MET A 195 4.98 -9.97 -13.08
N ARG A 196 3.78 -10.54 -13.24
CA ARG A 196 2.86 -10.20 -14.34
C ARG A 196 1.98 -8.98 -14.00
N GLU A 197 1.62 -8.82 -12.74
CA GLU A 197 0.79 -7.70 -12.25
C GLU A 197 1.60 -6.39 -12.14
N ASP A 198 2.83 -6.47 -11.64
CA ASP A 198 3.69 -5.30 -11.40
C ASP A 198 4.43 -4.84 -12.66
N GLY A 199 4.81 -5.75 -13.58
CA GLY A 199 5.56 -5.39 -14.79
C GLY A 199 4.85 -4.36 -15.66
N ASN A 200 3.56 -4.58 -15.92
CA ASN A 200 2.73 -3.62 -16.68
C ASN A 200 2.42 -2.36 -15.86
N SER A 201 2.34 -2.47 -14.53
CA SER A 201 2.10 -1.32 -13.67
C SER A 201 3.32 -0.39 -13.61
N ILE A 202 4.53 -0.94 -13.52
CA ILE A 202 5.79 -0.19 -13.47
C ILE A 202 5.93 0.73 -14.69
N GLU A 203 5.66 0.22 -15.89
CA GLU A 203 5.79 1.02 -17.11
C GLU A 203 4.79 2.17 -17.17
N GLU A 204 3.56 1.99 -16.68
CA GLU A 204 2.60 3.08 -16.57
C GLU A 204 3.05 4.11 -15.52
N PHE A 205 3.48 3.67 -14.33
CA PHE A 205 3.98 4.59 -13.30
C PHE A 205 5.19 5.39 -13.77
N LYS A 206 6.12 4.79 -14.53
CA LYS A 206 7.26 5.50 -15.15
C LYS A 206 6.82 6.58 -16.12
N GLN A 207 5.78 6.33 -16.93
CA GLN A 207 5.26 7.35 -17.85
C GLN A 207 4.70 8.58 -17.10
N PHE A 208 4.17 8.39 -15.89
CA PHE A 208 3.57 9.46 -15.10
C PHE A 208 4.55 10.19 -14.18
N PHE A 209 5.53 9.47 -13.61
CA PHE A 209 6.37 9.97 -12.51
C PHE A 209 7.89 9.95 -12.78
N GLY A 210 8.32 9.43 -13.94
CA GLY A 210 9.74 9.30 -14.32
C GLY A 210 10.42 8.05 -13.76
#